data_AF-I3T4Y2-F1
#
_entry.id   AF-I3T4Y2-F1
#
_cell.length_a   1.000
_cell.length_b   1.000
_cell.length_c   1.000
_cell.angle_alpha   90.00
_cell.angle_beta   90.00
_cell.angle_gamma   90.00
#
_symmetry.space_group_name_H-M   'P 1'
#
loop_
_entity.id
_entity.type
_entity.pdbx_description
1 polymer ?
#
loop_
_entity_poly.entity_id
_entity_poly.type
_entity_poly.pdbx_seq_one_letter_code
_entity_poly.pdbx_strand_id
1 'polypeptide(L)'
;MKIVYRGGVDSEGRPVMVVVGAHFLLRCLDLERFVLHVVKEFEPIIQKPYTIVYFHSAASLQMQPDLGWMKRLQQILGRKHQRNLHAIYVLHPTIGLKMAVFALQLLVDNAVWKKVVYVDRLLQLFRYVPREQLTIPDFVFQHDLEVNGGKGLIVDPRTKYVYHRP
;
A
#
# COMPACT_ATOMS: atom_id res chain seq x y z
N MET A 1 -9.81 7.52 -10.78
CA MET A 1 -8.90 6.51 -10.19
C MET A 1 -9.37 6.17 -8.78
N LYS A 2 -9.18 4.92 -8.33
CA LYS A 2 -9.63 4.42 -7.02
C LYS A 2 -8.56 4.68 -5.94
N ILE A 3 -8.96 4.98 -4.70
CA ILE A 3 -8.06 5.14 -3.54
C ILE A 3 -7.73 3.77 -2.96
N VAL A 4 -8.75 2.92 -2.84
CA VAL A 4 -8.65 1.55 -2.37
C VAL A 4 -9.31 0.66 -3.42
N TYR A 5 -8.66 -0.44 -3.77
CA TYR A 5 -9.24 -1.41 -4.68
C TYR A 5 -8.67 -2.81 -4.44
N ARG A 6 -9.47 -3.83 -4.75
CA ARG A 6 -9.03 -5.22 -4.75
C ARG A 6 -8.18 -5.49 -5.99
N GLY A 7 -6.93 -5.88 -5.76
CA GLY A 7 -6.12 -6.50 -6.80
C GLY A 7 -6.52 -7.95 -7.01
N GLY A 8 -5.62 -8.73 -7.59
CA GLY A 8 -5.76 -10.17 -7.68
C GLY A 8 -5.18 -10.88 -6.46
N VAL A 9 -4.22 -11.78 -6.67
CA VAL A 9 -3.57 -12.55 -5.60
C VAL A 9 -2.07 -12.29 -5.51
N ASP A 10 -1.47 -12.52 -4.35
CA ASP A 10 -0.02 -12.54 -4.19
C ASP A 10 0.58 -13.88 -4.66
N SER A 11 1.91 -14.00 -4.57
CA SER A 11 2.64 -15.19 -5.02
C SER A 11 2.30 -16.47 -4.22
N GLU A 12 1.65 -16.32 -3.06
CA GLU A 12 1.16 -17.44 -2.23
C GLU A 12 -0.35 -17.67 -2.41
N GLY A 13 -0.99 -16.98 -3.37
CA GLY A 13 -2.42 -17.12 -3.67
C GLY A 13 -3.35 -16.36 -2.72
N ARG A 14 -2.83 -15.47 -1.86
CA ARG A 14 -3.65 -14.67 -0.95
C ARG A 14 -4.21 -13.45 -1.67
N PRO A 15 -5.47 -13.06 -1.45
CA PRO A 15 -6.02 -11.83 -2.04
C PRO A 15 -5.20 -10.60 -1.68
N VAL A 16 -5.08 -9.68 -2.63
CA VAL A 16 -4.34 -8.43 -2.46
C VAL A 16 -5.30 -7.25 -2.40
N MET A 17 -5.21 -6.47 -1.34
CA MET A 17 -5.82 -5.15 -1.28
C MET A 17 -4.80 -4.09 -1.64
N VAL A 18 -5.15 -3.17 -2.52
CA VAL A 18 -4.26 -2.09 -2.93
C VAL A 18 -4.79 -0.75 -2.43
N VAL A 19 -3.89 0.03 -1.83
CA VAL A 19 -4.17 1.37 -1.32
C VAL A 19 -3.22 2.36 -1.98
N VAL A 20 -3.77 3.38 -2.61
CA VAL A 20 -3.02 4.40 -3.35
C VAL A 20 -2.96 5.69 -2.54
N GLY A 21 -1.82 5.95 -1.90
CA GLY A 21 -1.63 7.07 -0.98
C GLY A 21 -1.89 8.44 -1.60
N ALA A 22 -1.40 8.68 -2.83
CA ALA A 22 -1.59 9.96 -3.52
C ALA A 22 -3.06 10.32 -3.77
N HIS A 23 -3.95 9.31 -3.90
CA HIS A 23 -5.38 9.56 -4.11
C HIS A 23 -6.15 9.85 -2.82
N PHE A 24 -5.58 9.54 -1.65
CA PHE A 24 -6.20 9.82 -0.36
C PHE A 24 -6.48 11.33 -0.22
N LEU A 25 -5.51 12.17 -0.57
CA LEU A 25 -5.61 13.62 -0.39
C LEU A 25 -6.57 14.31 -1.39
N LEU A 26 -6.66 13.81 -2.63
CA LEU A 26 -7.47 14.44 -3.67
C LEU A 26 -8.99 14.28 -3.47
N ARG A 27 -9.41 13.38 -2.56
CA ARG A 27 -10.79 12.87 -2.51
C ARG A 27 -11.36 12.72 -1.10
N CYS A 28 -10.53 12.76 -0.05
CA CYS A 28 -10.96 12.51 1.32
C CYS A 28 -11.36 13.81 2.04
N LEU A 29 -12.38 14.49 1.51
CA LEU A 29 -13.01 15.63 2.19
C LEU A 29 -13.84 15.18 3.42
N ASP A 30 -14.19 13.89 3.49
CA ASP A 30 -14.95 13.28 4.58
C ASP A 30 -14.30 11.93 4.96
N LEU A 31 -13.53 11.97 6.04
CA LEU A 31 -12.81 10.82 6.58
C LEU A 31 -13.76 9.68 7.00
N GLU A 32 -14.99 9.97 7.43
CA GLU A 32 -15.92 8.94 7.89
C GLU A 32 -16.52 8.17 6.72
N ARG A 33 -16.91 8.87 5.65
CA ARG A 33 -17.32 8.23 4.39
C ARG A 33 -16.20 7.39 3.81
N PHE A 34 -14.95 7.85 3.92
CA PHE A 34 -13.81 7.06 3.49
C PHE A 34 -13.65 5.79 4.32
N VAL A 35 -13.78 5.85 5.65
CA VAL A 35 -13.76 4.64 6.50
C VAL A 35 -14.81 3.62 6.05
N LEU A 36 -16.05 4.06 5.80
CA LEU A 36 -17.11 3.17 5.31
C LEU A 36 -16.76 2.54 3.95
N HIS A 37 -16.14 3.32 3.05
CA HIS A 37 -15.65 2.80 1.77
C HIS A 37 -14.54 1.74 1.96
N VAL A 38 -13.58 2.00 2.86
CA VAL A 38 -12.53 1.03 3.20
C VAL A 38 -13.14 -0.26 3.74
N VAL A 39 -14.03 -0.18 4.73
CA VAL A 39 -14.70 -1.36 5.30
C VAL A 39 -15.41 -2.15 4.20
N LYS A 40 -16.16 -1.48 3.32
CA LYS A 40 -16.87 -2.12 2.21
C LYS A 40 -15.93 -2.87 1.26
N GLU A 41 -14.77 -2.31 0.94
CA GLU A 41 -13.80 -2.99 0.05
C GLU A 41 -13.08 -4.16 0.74
N PHE A 42 -12.87 -4.08 2.05
CA PHE A 42 -12.18 -5.12 2.82
C PHE A 42 -13.09 -6.30 3.21
N GLU A 43 -14.39 -6.07 3.42
CA GLU A 43 -15.38 -7.08 3.83
C GLU A 43 -15.24 -8.45 3.11
N PRO A 44 -15.12 -8.52 1.76
CA PRO A 44 -15.03 -9.81 1.07
C PRO A 44 -13.71 -10.57 1.28
N ILE A 45 -12.61 -9.88 1.62
CA ILE A 45 -11.28 -10.50 1.74
C ILE A 45 -10.85 -10.73 3.18
N ILE A 46 -11.41 -9.98 4.13
CA ILE A 46 -10.97 -9.97 5.54
C ILE A 46 -11.20 -11.30 6.26
N GLN A 47 -12.02 -12.18 5.69
CA GLN A 47 -12.34 -13.50 6.25
C GLN A 47 -11.22 -14.53 6.01
N LYS A 48 -10.29 -14.30 5.08
CA LYS A 48 -9.19 -15.20 4.75
C LYS A 48 -7.85 -14.48 4.84
N PRO A 49 -6.71 -15.20 4.93
CA PRO A 49 -5.39 -14.57 4.86
C PRO A 49 -5.25 -13.71 3.61
N TYR A 50 -4.81 -12.47 3.76
CA TYR A 50 -4.70 -11.49 2.67
C TYR A 50 -3.49 -10.56 2.88
N THR A 51 -3.05 -9.88 1.83
CA THR A 51 -1.97 -8.89 1.89
C THR A 51 -2.43 -7.52 1.44
N ILE A 52 -1.74 -6.48 1.90
CA ILE A 52 -1.98 -5.09 1.48
C ILE A 52 -0.75 -4.60 0.72
N VAL A 53 -0.98 -3.92 -0.39
CA VAL A 53 0.03 -3.15 -1.12
C VAL A 53 -0.33 -1.67 -0.98
N TYR A 54 0.55 -0.88 -0.36
CA TYR A 54 0.38 0.55 -0.21
C TYR A 54 1.38 1.28 -1.12
N PHE A 55 0.86 2.01 -2.11
CA PHE A 55 1.67 2.89 -2.96
C PHE A 55 1.80 4.26 -2.29
N HIS A 56 2.99 4.55 -1.76
CA HIS A 56 3.31 5.85 -1.16
C HIS A 56 3.87 6.85 -2.20
N SER A 57 4.02 6.43 -3.45
CA SER A 57 4.59 7.25 -4.53
C SER A 57 3.82 8.56 -4.69
N ALA A 58 4.54 9.67 -4.81
CA ALA A 58 3.96 11.01 -4.94
C ALA A 58 2.93 11.38 -3.83
N ALA A 59 2.86 10.64 -2.72
CA ALA A 59 2.21 11.11 -1.51
C ALA A 59 3.15 12.14 -0.88
N SER A 60 3.00 13.40 -1.26
CA SER A 60 3.72 14.50 -0.63
C SER A 60 3.52 14.46 0.89
N LEU A 61 4.46 15.05 1.64
CA LEU A 61 4.49 15.21 3.09
C LEU A 61 3.31 16.05 3.65
N GLN A 62 2.07 15.76 3.27
CA GLN A 62 0.89 16.52 3.66
C GLN A 62 -0.25 15.61 4.13
N MET A 63 -0.89 16.07 5.22
CA MET A 63 -2.06 15.50 5.92
C MET A 63 -2.07 13.97 5.97
N GLN A 64 -1.13 13.39 6.73
CA GLN A 64 -1.28 12.00 7.17
C GLN A 64 -2.45 11.94 8.16
N PRO A 65 -3.31 10.91 8.10
CA PRO A 65 -4.32 10.72 9.12
C PRO A 65 -3.64 10.63 10.48
N ASP A 66 -4.20 11.30 11.49
CA ASP A 66 -3.64 11.25 12.82
C ASP A 66 -3.65 9.82 13.39
N LEU A 67 -2.83 9.61 14.42
CA LEU A 67 -2.70 8.30 15.07
C LEU A 67 -4.05 7.79 15.61
N GLY A 68 -4.94 8.70 16.02
CA GLY A 68 -6.26 8.38 16.55
C GLY A 68 -7.19 7.81 15.48
N TRP A 69 -7.21 8.43 14.29
CA TRP A 69 -7.95 7.97 13.13
C TRP A 69 -7.48 6.59 12.69
N MET A 70 -6.15 6.40 12.65
CA MET A 70 -5.57 5.12 12.27
C MET A 70 -5.94 4.01 13.25
N LYS A 71 -5.90 4.30 14.56
CA LYS A 71 -6.36 3.40 15.61
C LYS A 71 -7.86 3.08 15.47
N ARG A 72 -8.70 4.10 15.19
CA ARG A 72 -10.15 3.94 14.97
C ARG A 72 -10.45 3.06 13.76
N LEU A 73 -9.77 3.27 12.63
CA LEU A 73 -9.93 2.43 11.43
C LEU A 73 -9.59 0.96 11.73
N GLN A 74 -8.47 0.71 12.42
CA GLN A 74 -8.08 -0.65 12.80
C GLN A 74 -9.08 -1.30 13.75
N GLN A 75 -9.66 -0.55 14.68
CA GLN A 75 -10.72 -1.04 15.57
C GLN A 75 -11.99 -1.38 14.79
N ILE A 76 -12.37 -0.57 13.81
CA ILE A 76 -13.55 -0.80 12.96
C ILE A 76 -13.36 -2.03 12.07
N LEU A 77 -12.18 -2.22 11.48
CA LEU A 77 -11.84 -3.43 10.70
C LEU A 77 -11.77 -4.69 11.60
N GLY A 78 -11.62 -4.50 12.91
CA GLY A 78 -11.80 -5.54 13.93
C GLY A 78 -10.67 -6.56 14.02
N ARG A 79 -10.84 -7.55 14.91
CA ARG A 79 -9.81 -8.57 15.18
C ARG A 79 -9.51 -9.47 13.98
N LYS A 80 -10.47 -9.65 13.07
CA LYS A 80 -10.29 -10.42 11.83
C LYS A 80 -9.22 -9.80 10.95
N HIS A 81 -9.25 -8.46 10.80
CA HIS A 81 -8.20 -7.70 10.12
C HIS A 81 -6.81 -8.04 10.67
N GLN A 82 -6.65 -7.93 12.00
CA GLN A 82 -5.38 -8.11 12.66
C GLN A 82 -4.83 -9.53 12.50
N ARG A 83 -5.70 -10.55 12.58
CA ARG A 83 -5.31 -11.96 12.48
C ARG A 83 -5.00 -12.38 11.05
N ASN A 84 -5.86 -12.02 10.10
CA ASN A 84 -5.80 -12.51 8.72
C ASN A 84 -4.90 -11.66 7.82
N LEU A 85 -4.56 -10.43 8.21
CA LEU A 85 -3.56 -9.67 7.48
C LEU A 85 -2.21 -10.39 7.57
N HIS A 86 -1.62 -10.74 6.44
CA HIS A 86 -0.32 -11.39 6.41
C HIS A 86 0.82 -10.37 6.38
N ALA A 87 0.79 -9.44 5.42
CA ALA A 87 1.82 -8.43 5.22
C ALA A 87 1.23 -7.13 4.64
N ILE A 88 1.89 -6.02 4.94
CA ILE A 88 1.67 -4.71 4.31
C ILE A 88 2.93 -4.34 3.54
N TYR A 89 2.92 -4.47 2.22
CA TYR A 89 4.01 -4.03 1.36
C TYR A 89 3.87 -2.54 1.07
N VAL A 90 4.80 -1.75 1.58
CA VAL A 90 4.85 -0.30 1.38
C VAL A 90 5.85 0.02 0.27
N LEU A 91 5.34 0.45 -0.89
CA LEU A 91 6.16 0.82 -2.04
C LEU A 91 6.57 2.30 -1.97
N HIS A 92 7.85 2.57 -2.22
CA HIS A 92 8.50 3.89 -2.19
C HIS A 92 8.35 4.59 -0.81
N PRO A 93 8.77 3.93 0.29
CA PRO A 93 8.63 4.50 1.62
C PRO A 93 9.54 5.73 1.82
N THR A 94 8.97 6.82 2.33
CA THR A 94 9.75 7.98 2.78
C THR A 94 10.26 7.80 4.21
N ILE A 95 11.28 8.55 4.61
CA ILE A 95 11.77 8.58 6.00
C ILE A 95 10.62 8.98 6.94
N GLY A 96 9.83 9.99 6.57
CA GLY A 96 8.66 10.42 7.35
C GLY A 96 7.65 9.30 7.57
N LEU A 97 7.31 8.52 6.53
CA LEU A 97 6.44 7.36 6.68
C LEU A 97 7.05 6.27 7.57
N LYS A 98 8.34 5.97 7.42
CA LYS A 98 9.02 4.97 8.27
C LYS A 98 8.97 5.38 9.74
N MET A 99 9.18 6.67 10.04
CA MET A 99 9.07 7.22 11.40
C MET A 99 7.63 7.16 11.93
N ALA A 100 6.64 7.48 11.10
CA ALA A 100 5.23 7.39 11.49
C ALA A 100 4.80 5.94 11.80
N VAL A 101 5.20 4.98 10.96
CA VAL A 101 4.96 3.55 11.21
C VAL A 101 5.69 3.09 12.48
N PHE A 102 6.93 3.54 12.71
CA PHE A 102 7.65 3.24 13.94
C PHE A 102 6.92 3.77 15.19
N ALA A 103 6.42 5.00 15.14
CA ALA A 103 5.59 5.55 16.22
C ALA A 103 4.31 4.74 16.43
N LEU A 104 3.63 4.32 15.36
CA LEU A 104 2.46 3.44 15.43
C LEU A 104 2.79 2.08 16.06
N GLN A 105 3.95 1.48 15.74
CA GLN A 105 4.40 0.22 16.33
C GLN A 105 4.65 0.33 17.84
N LEU A 106 5.08 1.50 18.32
CA LEU A 106 5.34 1.74 19.75
C LEU A 106 4.08 2.13 20.54
N LEU A 107 3.24 3.00 19.96
CA LEU A 107 2.12 3.63 20.66
C LEU A 107 0.80 2.89 20.49
N VAL A 108 0.67 2.10 19.42
CA VAL A 108 -0.52 1.31 19.14
C VAL A 108 -0.13 -0.16 19.32
N ASP A 109 -0.60 -0.76 20.42
CA ASP A 109 -0.43 -2.20 20.68
C ASP A 109 -1.26 -3.02 19.68
N ASN A 110 -0.74 -3.11 18.46
CA ASN A 110 -1.39 -3.77 17.36
C ASN A 110 -0.34 -4.46 16.49
N ALA A 111 -0.42 -5.79 16.48
CA ALA A 111 0.42 -6.67 15.68
C ALA A 111 0.41 -6.36 14.17
N VAL A 112 -0.59 -5.60 13.67
CA VAL A 112 -0.68 -5.17 12.27
C VAL A 112 0.54 -4.39 11.80
N TRP A 113 1.00 -3.40 12.57
CA TRP A 113 2.11 -2.53 12.11
C TRP A 113 3.45 -3.26 12.07
N LYS A 114 3.58 -4.35 12.82
CA LYS A 114 4.74 -5.24 12.79
C LYS A 114 4.81 -6.08 11.50
N LYS A 115 3.74 -6.11 10.71
CA LYS A 115 3.64 -6.83 9.41
C LYS A 115 4.01 -5.93 8.21
N VAL A 116 4.50 -4.72 8.46
CA VAL A 116 4.93 -3.79 7.41
C VAL A 116 6.27 -4.25 6.82
N VAL A 117 6.31 -4.35 5.50
CA VAL A 117 7.50 -4.66 4.71
C VAL A 117 7.75 -3.49 3.76
N TYR A 118 8.91 -2.87 3.90
CA TYR A 118 9.32 -1.74 3.06
C TYR A 118 9.90 -2.23 1.74
N VAL A 119 9.41 -1.66 0.63
CA VAL A 119 9.79 -2.02 -0.73
C VAL A 119 10.20 -0.75 -1.47
N ASP A 120 11.47 -0.65 -1.84
CA ASP A 120 12.00 0.57 -2.44
C ASP A 120 11.80 0.63 -3.96
N ARG A 121 11.47 -0.50 -4.61
CA ARG A 121 11.30 -0.60 -6.08
C ARG A 121 10.13 -1.45 -6.50
N LEU A 122 9.52 -1.13 -7.63
CA LEU A 122 8.48 -1.96 -8.26
C LEU A 122 8.95 -3.38 -8.54
N LEU A 123 10.17 -3.55 -9.03
CA LEU A 123 10.72 -4.88 -9.33
C LEU A 123 10.82 -5.77 -8.08
N GLN A 124 11.11 -5.19 -6.92
CA GLN A 124 11.11 -5.93 -5.65
C GLN A 124 9.70 -6.28 -5.22
N LEU A 125 8.73 -5.38 -5.41
CA LEU A 125 7.32 -5.67 -5.14
C LEU A 125 6.82 -6.87 -5.95
N PHE A 126 7.24 -6.98 -7.21
CA PHE A 126 6.83 -8.05 -8.10
C PHE A 126 7.32 -9.44 -7.69
N ARG A 127 8.28 -9.53 -6.75
CA ARG A 127 8.66 -10.81 -6.12
C ARG A 127 7.61 -11.30 -5.12
N TYR A 128 6.79 -10.41 -4.59
CA TYR A 128 5.73 -10.73 -3.64
C TYR A 128 4.37 -10.81 -4.33
N VAL A 129 4.07 -9.85 -5.20
CA VAL A 129 2.78 -9.76 -5.92
C VAL A 129 3.03 -9.62 -7.42
N PRO A 130 2.62 -10.59 -8.26
CA PRO A 130 2.83 -10.49 -9.71
C PRO A 130 2.20 -9.23 -10.28
N ARG A 131 2.88 -8.58 -11.23
CA ARG A 131 2.47 -7.30 -11.82
C ARG A 131 1.04 -7.35 -12.38
N GLU A 132 0.67 -8.46 -13.01
CA GLU A 132 -0.64 -8.66 -13.66
C GLU A 132 -1.81 -8.59 -12.67
N GLN A 133 -1.52 -8.76 -11.38
CA GLN A 133 -2.51 -8.74 -10.29
C GLN A 133 -2.78 -7.31 -9.80
N LEU A 134 -2.05 -6.31 -10.32
CA LEU A 134 -2.08 -4.93 -9.84
C LEU A 134 -2.37 -3.93 -10.99
N THR A 135 -3.42 -3.12 -10.82
CA THR A 135 -3.65 -1.93 -11.68
C THR A 135 -2.84 -0.73 -11.18
N ILE A 136 -1.56 -0.66 -11.53
CA ILE A 136 -0.65 0.37 -11.02
C ILE A 136 -0.84 1.70 -11.79
N PRO A 137 -1.07 2.83 -11.11
CA PRO A 137 -1.15 4.14 -11.76
C PRO A 137 0.17 4.61 -12.37
N ASP A 138 0.12 5.35 -13.49
CA ASP A 138 1.31 5.82 -14.22
C ASP A 138 2.29 6.63 -13.35
N PHE A 139 1.79 7.47 -12.45
CA PHE A 139 2.65 8.28 -11.56
C PHE A 139 3.50 7.42 -10.61
N VAL A 140 3.09 6.19 -10.29
CA VAL A 140 3.86 5.27 -9.46
C VAL A 140 5.09 4.80 -10.22
N PHE A 141 4.94 4.47 -11.50
CA PHE A 141 6.07 4.13 -12.37
C PHE A 141 6.99 5.32 -12.57
N GLN A 142 6.43 6.51 -12.82
CA GLN A 142 7.21 7.73 -12.95
C GLN A 142 8.07 7.99 -11.70
N HIS A 143 7.49 7.85 -10.51
CA HIS A 143 8.23 8.01 -9.26
C HIS A 143 9.32 6.94 -9.07
N ASP A 144 9.06 5.68 -9.45
CA ASP A 144 10.10 4.64 -9.43
C ASP A 144 11.28 5.02 -10.35
N LEU A 145 11.01 5.59 -11.52
CA LEU A 145 12.05 6.06 -12.44
C LEU A 145 12.82 7.26 -11.91
N GLU A 146 12.14 8.22 -11.27
CA GLU A 146 12.78 9.39 -10.67
C GLU A 146 13.69 9.00 -9.50
N VAL A 147 13.23 8.09 -8.63
CA VAL A 147 13.98 7.70 -7.42
C VAL A 147 15.00 6.59 -7.70
N ASN A 148 14.69 5.66 -8.62
CA ASN A 148 15.48 4.44 -8.86
C ASN A 148 16.04 4.31 -10.29
N GLY A 149 15.65 5.16 -11.26
CA GLY A 149 16.05 5.05 -12.67
C GLY A 149 17.54 5.30 -12.96
N GLY A 150 18.30 5.82 -11.99
CA GLY A 150 19.76 5.84 -12.03
C GLY A 150 20.42 4.47 -11.80
N LYS A 151 19.66 3.47 -11.32
CA LYS A 151 20.19 2.17 -10.86
C LYS A 151 19.94 1.02 -11.86
N GLY A 152 19.93 1.34 -13.15
CA GLY A 152 20.11 0.39 -14.27
C GLY A 152 18.91 -0.46 -14.69
N LEU A 153 17.81 -0.53 -13.94
CA LEU A 153 16.62 -1.33 -14.29
C LEU A 153 15.36 -0.45 -14.31
N ILE A 154 14.69 -0.40 -15.46
CA ILE A 154 13.48 0.41 -15.71
C ILE A 154 12.29 -0.53 -15.94
N VAL A 155 11.22 -0.35 -15.18
CA VAL A 155 9.93 -1.00 -15.44
C VAL A 155 9.11 -0.07 -16.33
N ASP A 156 8.80 -0.50 -17.55
CA ASP A 156 7.96 0.27 -18.47
C ASP A 156 6.47 0.09 -18.11
N PRO A 157 5.70 1.18 -17.90
CA PRO A 157 4.26 1.12 -17.65
C PRO A 157 3.50 0.41 -18.78
N ARG A 158 3.96 0.55 -20.03
CA ARG A 158 3.27 0.12 -21.26
C ARG A 158 3.62 -1.30 -21.69
N THR A 159 4.79 -1.81 -21.32
CA THR A 159 5.26 -3.14 -21.74
C THR A 159 5.59 -4.02 -20.55
N LYS A 160 5.44 -5.35 -20.69
CA LYS A 160 5.77 -6.32 -19.62
C LYS A 160 7.28 -6.43 -19.33
N TYR A 161 8.11 -5.70 -20.07
CA TYR A 161 9.56 -5.87 -20.06
C TYR A 161 10.23 -4.95 -19.04
N VAL A 162 11.29 -5.48 -18.44
CA VAL A 162 12.24 -4.74 -17.61
C VAL A 162 13.44 -4.44 -18.49
N TYR A 163 13.74 -3.16 -18.69
CA TYR A 163 14.86 -2.74 -19.52
C TYR A 163 16.09 -2.49 -18.66
N HIS A 164 17.25 -2.91 -19.16
CA HIS A 164 18.52 -2.40 -18.67
C HIS A 164 18.78 -1.05 -19.32
N ARG A 165 19.17 -0.05 -18.53
CA ARG A 165 19.64 1.22 -19.09
C ARG A 165 20.99 0.96 -19.79
N PRO A 166 21.17 1.41 -21.05
CA PRO A 166 22.48 1.33 -21.71
C PRO A 166 23.53 2.17 -20.99
#